data_AF-A0A1R1I4N1-F1
#
_entry.id   AF-A0A1R1I4N1-F1
#
_cell.length_a   1.000
_cell.length_b   1.000
_cell.length_c   1.000
_cell.angle_alpha   90.00
_cell.angle_beta   90.00
_cell.angle_gamma   90.00
#
_symmetry.space_group_name_H-M   'P 1'
#
loop_
_entity.id
_entity.type
_entity.pdbx_description
1 polymer ?
#
loop_
_entity_poly.entity_id
_entity_poly.type
_entity_poly.pdbx_seq_one_letter_code
_entity_poly.pdbx_strand_id
1 'polypeptide(L)'
;MAAITHPENTMNIRPPLLLGLLAALAMQAQAQEPARQSCAQIREQIQAQTGPLEKPDTELLKKIGARSDCAFTTPEAYRAAFGERPPAPHEPRREREHHEEDDD
;
A
#
# COMPACT_ATOMS: atom_id res chain seq x y z
N MET A 1 35.27 -66.85 19.55
CA MET A 1 35.47 -65.84 18.49
C MET A 1 34.84 -66.39 17.21
N ALA A 2 34.08 -65.56 16.49
CA ALA A 2 33.22 -65.85 15.32
C ALA A 2 31.90 -66.60 15.64
N ALA A 3 30.73 -66.29 15.06
CA ALA A 3 30.37 -65.39 13.96
C ALA A 3 28.98 -64.76 14.21
N ILE A 4 28.79 -63.57 13.63
CA ILE A 4 27.60 -62.71 13.70
C ILE A 4 26.47 -63.31 12.85
N THR A 5 25.28 -63.45 13.43
CA THR A 5 24.04 -63.72 12.69
C THR A 5 23.06 -62.56 12.94
N HIS A 6 22.85 -61.73 11.92
CA HIS A 6 21.74 -60.79 11.87
C HIS A 6 20.85 -61.16 10.68
N PRO A 7 19.55 -61.47 10.88
CA PRO A 7 18.63 -61.66 9.78
C PRO A 7 18.13 -60.32 9.22
N GLU A 8 18.23 -60.22 7.91
CA GLU A 8 17.15 -59.86 6.98
C GLU A 8 16.55 -58.45 7.08
N ASN A 9 17.19 -57.61 6.28
CA ASN A 9 16.67 -56.38 5.69
C ASN A 9 15.33 -56.65 4.97
N THR A 10 14.20 -56.19 5.53
CA THR A 10 12.93 -56.10 4.76
C THR A 10 12.23 -54.78 5.02
N MET A 11 12.89 -53.68 4.69
CA MET A 11 12.23 -52.38 4.60
C MET A 11 11.56 -52.24 3.23
N ASN A 12 10.42 -52.90 3.04
CA ASN A 12 9.57 -52.70 1.88
C ASN A 12 8.70 -51.45 2.10
N ILE A 13 9.29 -50.27 1.89
CA ILE A 13 8.58 -48.99 1.88
C ILE A 13 8.55 -48.49 0.43
N ARG A 14 7.47 -48.80 -0.28
CA ARG A 14 7.01 -48.02 -1.43
C ARG A 14 5.88 -47.13 -0.92
N PRO A 15 6.06 -45.80 -0.93
CA PRO A 15 5.39 -45.04 -1.98
C PRO A 15 6.25 -43.85 -2.46
N PRO A 16 6.83 -43.89 -3.68
CA PRO A 16 7.52 -42.73 -4.26
C PRO A 16 6.55 -41.60 -4.66
N LEU A 17 5.24 -41.75 -4.45
CA LEU A 17 4.22 -40.78 -4.87
C LEU A 17 4.00 -39.62 -3.88
N LEU A 18 4.34 -39.78 -2.60
CA LEU A 18 4.13 -38.73 -1.60
C LEU A 18 5.20 -37.63 -1.64
N LEU A 19 6.43 -37.96 -2.03
CA LEU A 19 7.53 -37.00 -2.16
C LEU A 19 7.35 -36.04 -3.36
N GLY A 20 6.71 -36.51 -4.46
CA GLY A 20 6.44 -35.66 -5.62
C GLY A 20 5.39 -34.57 -5.35
N LEU A 21 4.38 -34.87 -4.53
CA LEU A 21 3.32 -33.91 -4.20
C LEU A 21 3.83 -32.75 -3.32
N LEU A 22 4.75 -33.05 -2.39
CA LEU A 22 5.39 -32.04 -1.53
C LEU A 22 6.32 -31.11 -2.31
N ALA A 23 7.03 -31.62 -3.32
CA ALA A 23 7.86 -30.80 -4.20
C ALA A 23 7.04 -29.86 -5.08
N ALA A 24 5.83 -30.27 -5.50
CA ALA A 24 4.95 -29.45 -6.31
C ALA A 24 4.30 -28.28 -5.55
N LEU A 25 4.07 -28.41 -4.22
CA LEU A 25 3.55 -27.31 -3.40
C LEU A 25 4.59 -26.21 -3.12
N ALA A 26 5.88 -26.55 -3.07
CA ALA A 26 6.94 -25.56 -2.83
C ALA A 26 7.14 -24.57 -4.00
N MET A 27 6.70 -24.91 -5.22
CA MET A 27 6.80 -24.03 -6.39
C MET A 27 5.68 -22.97 -6.48
N GLN A 28 4.68 -23.01 -5.61
CA GLN A 28 3.60 -22.01 -5.58
C GLN A 28 3.87 -20.85 -4.59
N ALA A 29 5.02 -20.83 -3.93
CA ALA A 29 5.52 -19.63 -3.26
C ALA A 29 6.10 -18.61 -4.27
N GLN A 30 5.49 -18.50 -5.46
CA GLN A 30 5.67 -17.33 -6.29
C GLN A 30 5.12 -16.18 -5.47
N ALA A 31 6.00 -15.30 -5.01
CA ALA A 31 5.64 -14.03 -4.44
C ALA A 31 4.63 -13.38 -5.39
N GLN A 32 3.34 -13.49 -5.07
CA GLN A 32 2.33 -12.65 -5.68
C GLN A 32 2.71 -11.26 -5.23
N GLU A 33 3.45 -10.54 -6.08
CA GLU A 33 3.57 -9.10 -5.89
C GLU A 33 2.13 -8.60 -5.73
N PRO A 34 1.80 -7.92 -4.62
CA PRO A 34 0.45 -7.43 -4.42
C PRO A 34 0.09 -6.64 -5.68
N ALA A 35 -0.97 -7.06 -6.37
CA ALA A 35 -1.34 -6.50 -7.66
C ALA A 35 -1.35 -4.99 -7.54
N ARG A 36 -0.47 -4.31 -8.30
CA ARG A 36 -0.33 -2.86 -8.22
C ARG A 36 -1.68 -2.23 -8.57
N GLN A 37 -2.30 -1.52 -7.62
CA GLN A 37 -3.58 -0.85 -7.83
C GLN A 37 -3.48 0.10 -9.03
N SER A 38 -4.45 0.14 -9.94
CA SER A 38 -4.43 1.03 -11.11
C SER A 38 -4.54 2.51 -10.71
N CYS A 39 -4.17 3.44 -11.61
CA CYS A 39 -4.35 4.88 -11.35
C CYS A 39 -5.82 5.21 -11.01
N ALA A 40 -6.76 4.58 -11.70
CA ALA A 40 -8.20 4.76 -11.48
C ALA A 40 -8.62 4.30 -10.08
N GLN A 41 -8.14 3.13 -9.63
CA GLN A 41 -8.43 2.61 -8.28
C GLN A 41 -7.86 3.52 -7.18
N ILE A 42 -6.66 4.06 -7.37
CA ILE A 42 -6.09 5.03 -6.43
C ILE A 42 -6.94 6.31 -6.41
N ARG A 43 -7.38 6.77 -7.58
CA ARG A 43 -8.23 7.97 -7.70
C ARG A 43 -9.59 7.78 -7.01
N GLU A 44 -10.21 6.61 -7.18
CA GLU A 44 -11.42 6.21 -6.45
C GLU A 44 -11.19 6.18 -4.94
N GLN A 45 -10.05 5.64 -4.49
CA GLN A 45 -9.70 5.64 -3.06
C GLN A 45 -9.55 7.06 -2.50
N ILE A 46 -8.93 7.98 -3.24
CA ILE A 46 -8.83 9.40 -2.86
C ILE A 46 -10.21 10.04 -2.84
N GLN A 47 -11.07 9.73 -3.82
CA GLN A 47 -12.43 10.26 -3.93
C GLN A 47 -13.38 9.76 -2.83
N ALA A 48 -13.19 8.52 -2.36
CA ALA A 48 -13.98 7.93 -1.28
C ALA A 48 -13.67 8.50 0.11
N GLN A 49 -12.58 9.26 0.27
CA GLN A 49 -12.30 9.95 1.53
C GLN A 49 -13.35 11.01 1.82
N THR A 50 -13.80 11.08 3.07
CA THR A 50 -14.79 12.06 3.55
C THR A 50 -14.25 12.77 4.78
N GLY A 51 -14.36 14.09 4.82
CA GLY A 51 -13.84 14.90 5.91
C GLY A 51 -12.31 14.98 5.96
N PRO A 52 -11.77 15.84 6.83
CA PRO A 52 -10.33 15.94 7.08
C PRO A 52 -9.83 14.72 7.87
N LEU A 53 -8.64 14.25 7.54
CA LEU A 53 -7.95 13.23 8.31
C LEU A 53 -7.28 13.85 9.53
N GLU A 54 -7.37 13.18 10.69
CA GLU A 54 -6.66 13.62 11.91
C GLU A 54 -5.14 13.52 11.77
N LYS A 55 -4.67 12.57 10.95
CA LYS A 55 -3.25 12.34 10.67
C LYS A 55 -3.04 12.08 9.18
N PRO A 56 -1.88 12.47 8.63
CA PRO A 56 -1.64 12.25 7.21
C PRO A 56 -1.60 10.77 6.84
N ASP A 57 -2.27 10.38 5.75
CA ASP A 57 -2.15 9.02 5.20
C ASP A 57 -0.87 8.90 4.35
N THR A 58 0.22 8.54 5.03
CA THR A 58 1.53 8.35 4.41
C THR A 58 1.59 7.14 3.49
N GLU A 59 0.73 6.13 3.73
CA GLU A 59 0.71 4.92 2.89
C GLU A 59 0.07 5.23 1.53
N LEU A 60 -1.04 5.97 1.51
CA LEU A 60 -1.66 6.41 0.27
C LEU A 60 -0.77 7.41 -0.48
N LEU A 61 -0.11 8.33 0.22
CA LEU A 61 0.91 9.21 -0.37
C LEU A 61 2.04 8.43 -1.03
N LYS A 62 2.54 7.37 -0.37
CA LYS A 62 3.58 6.50 -0.92
C LYS A 62 3.10 5.79 -2.19
N LYS A 63 1.85 5.34 -2.24
CA LYS A 63 1.25 4.74 -3.44
C LYS A 63 1.18 5.74 -4.60
N ILE A 64 0.80 6.99 -4.34
CA ILE A 64 0.77 8.06 -5.34
C ILE A 64 2.19 8.35 -5.85
N GLY A 65 3.16 8.50 -4.94
CA GLY A 65 4.56 8.76 -5.31
C GLY A 65 5.23 7.61 -6.07
N ALA A 66 4.84 6.37 -5.80
CA ALA A 66 5.31 5.19 -6.53
C ALA A 66 4.72 5.07 -7.95
N ARG A 67 3.75 5.91 -8.30
CA ARG A 67 3.01 5.90 -9.57
C ARG A 67 3.25 7.18 -10.36
N SER A 68 4.51 7.38 -10.76
CA SER A 68 4.93 8.50 -11.61
C SER A 68 4.31 8.47 -13.01
N ASP A 69 3.78 7.32 -13.44
CA ASP A 69 3.00 7.15 -14.66
C ASP A 69 1.58 7.73 -14.55
N CYS A 70 1.09 7.97 -13.33
CA CYS A 70 -0.22 8.57 -13.10
C CYS A 70 -0.07 10.10 -12.94
N ALA A 71 -0.79 10.86 -13.76
CA ALA A 71 -0.90 12.32 -13.61
C ALA A 71 -1.86 12.70 -12.47
N PHE A 72 -1.46 12.46 -11.22
CA PHE A 72 -2.21 12.94 -10.05
C PHE A 72 -2.02 14.45 -9.89
N THR A 73 -3.13 15.14 -9.66
CA THR A 73 -3.17 16.59 -9.46
C THR A 73 -2.80 16.95 -8.02
N THR A 74 -2.38 18.20 -7.80
CA THR A 74 -2.08 18.70 -6.45
C THR A 74 -3.26 18.56 -5.48
N PRO A 75 -4.54 18.83 -5.87
CA PRO A 75 -5.69 18.55 -5.03
C PRO A 75 -5.86 17.07 -4.68
N GLU A 76 -5.62 16.16 -5.61
CA GLU A 76 -5.68 14.71 -5.33
C GLU A 76 -4.59 14.28 -4.35
N ALA A 77 -3.36 14.75 -4.53
CA ALA A 77 -2.26 14.48 -3.59
C ALA A 77 -2.51 15.07 -2.21
N TYR A 78 -3.07 16.29 -2.14
CA TYR A 78 -3.48 16.90 -0.88
C TYR A 78 -4.59 16.09 -0.20
N ARG A 79 -5.63 15.71 -0.94
CA ARG A 79 -6.74 14.93 -0.39
C ARG A 79 -6.29 13.54 0.04
N ALA A 80 -5.40 12.91 -0.71
CA ALA A 80 -4.80 11.65 -0.32
C ALA A 80 -4.07 11.74 1.02
N ALA A 81 -3.36 12.85 1.24
CA ALA A 81 -2.60 13.08 2.46
C ALA A 81 -3.50 13.46 3.64
N PHE A 82 -4.40 14.42 3.46
CA PHE A 82 -5.06 15.12 4.56
C PHE A 82 -6.59 15.00 4.56
N GLY A 83 -7.17 14.25 3.62
CA GLY A 83 -8.61 14.19 3.42
C GLY A 83 -9.17 15.49 2.80
N GLU A 84 -10.45 15.72 3.02
CA GLU A 84 -11.10 16.94 2.54
C GLU A 84 -10.52 18.17 3.21
N ARG A 85 -10.24 19.20 2.40
CA ARG A 85 -9.82 20.50 2.92
C ARG A 85 -10.98 21.08 3.73
N PRO A 86 -10.79 21.40 5.02
CA PRO A 86 -11.83 22.05 5.79
C PRO A 86 -12.17 23.42 5.18
N PRO A 87 -13.41 23.90 5.33
CA PRO A 87 -13.77 25.24 4.90
C PRO A 87 -12.81 26.25 5.54
N ALA A 88 -12.39 27.26 4.78
CA ALA A 88 -11.54 28.31 5.31
C ALA A 88 -12.23 28.94 6.54
N PRO A 89 -11.50 29.15 7.65
CA PRO A 89 -12.05 29.91 8.77
C PRO A 89 -12.60 31.24 8.24
N HIS A 90 -13.76 31.65 8.71
CA HIS A 90 -14.24 33.00 8.46
C HIS A 90 -13.30 33.98 9.17
N GLU A 91 -12.25 34.43 8.48
CA GLU A 91 -11.47 35.56 8.97
C GLU A 91 -12.33 36.82 8.85
N PRO A 92 -12.55 37.58 9.93
CA PRO A 92 -13.11 38.91 9.79
C PRO A 92 -12.15 39.71 8.91
N ARG A 93 -12.64 40.19 7.75
CA ARG A 93 -11.87 41.08 6.87
C ARG A 93 -11.33 42.24 7.72
N ARG A 94 -10.03 42.21 8.03
CA ARG A 94 -9.35 43.41 8.50
C ARG A 94 -9.24 44.32 7.28
N GLU A 95 -10.23 45.19 7.16
CA GLU A 95 -10.22 46.35 6.27
C GLU A 95 -8.92 47.10 6.56
N ARG A 96 -7.94 46.96 5.66
CA ARG A 96 -6.75 47.81 5.67
C ARG A 96 -7.25 49.16 5.20
N GLU A 97 -7.60 50.04 6.12
CA GLU A 97 -7.72 51.46 5.87
C GLU A 97 -6.34 51.96 5.43
N HIS A 98 -6.16 52.05 4.12
CA HIS A 98 -5.13 52.89 3.54
C HIS A 98 -5.61 54.33 3.76
N HIS A 99 -5.18 54.96 4.86
CA HIS A 99 -5.19 56.42 4.97
C HIS A 99 -4.17 56.93 3.95
N GLU A 100 -4.66 57.41 2.81
CA GLU A 100 -3.90 58.30 1.95
C GLU A 100 -3.82 59.63 2.72
N GLU A 101 -2.63 59.96 3.23
CA GLU A 101 -2.33 61.28 3.77
C GLU A 101 -2.35 62.27 2.59
N ASP A 102 -3.39 63.11 2.57
CA ASP A 102 -3.41 64.35 1.79
C ASP A 102 -2.27 65.26 2.30
N ASP A 103 -1.20 65.41 1.51
CA ASP A 103 -0.21 66.48 1.68
C ASP A 103 -0.56 67.62 0.71
N ASP A 104 -0.95 68.77 1.28
CA ASP A 104 -1.16 70.08 0.64
C ASP A 104 0.13 70.70 0.06
#